data_AF-A0A2H9U1E1-F1
#
_entry.id   AF-A0A2H9U1E1-F1
#
_cell.length_a   1.000
_cell.length_b   1.000
_cell.length_c   1.000
_cell.angle_alpha   90.00
_cell.angle_beta   90.00
_cell.angle_gamma   90.00
#
_symmetry.space_group_name_H-M   'P 1'
#
loop_
_entity.id
_entity.type
_entity.pdbx_description
1 polymer ?
#
loop_
_entity_poly.entity_id
_entity_poly.type
_entity_poly.pdbx_seq_one_letter_code
_entity_poly.pdbx_strand_id
1 'polypeptide(L)'
;MFLFEATGIAGGSARLLVQALDWGQGGPVSFQCDDDTLAVILLSGCRCDAVGFFNLLAGCKPLYIEQWLSYLAETGRIATWHYQIESPSQPDYLTRAGLADDELNLLLGKIYQVAGFNRLQLNRYLKNRTNPTSLATRYDQKELERYRQLNEVILTLLRLRTPR
;
A
#
# COMPACT_ATOMS: atom_id res chain seq x y z
N MET A 1 2.88 -3.38 2.06
CA MET A 1 1.46 -3.45 1.69
C MET A 1 0.62 -2.78 2.76
N PHE A 2 -0.48 -2.15 2.35
CA PHE A 2 -1.41 -1.42 3.20
C PHE A 2 -2.83 -1.83 2.82
N LEU A 3 -3.62 -2.24 3.81
CA LEU A 3 -5.01 -2.63 3.64
C LEU A 3 -5.89 -1.58 4.31
N PHE A 4 -6.79 -0.99 3.54
CA PHE A 4 -7.83 -0.10 4.03
C PHE A 4 -9.16 -0.81 3.96
N GLU A 5 -9.95 -0.66 5.01
CA GLU A 5 -11.27 -1.24 5.13
C GLU A 5 -12.26 -0.12 5.45
N ALA A 6 -13.30 -0.01 4.63
CA ALA A 6 -14.31 1.03 4.73
C ALA A 6 -15.71 0.41 4.87
N THR A 7 -16.54 1.04 5.69
CA THR A 7 -17.93 0.62 5.93
C THR A 7 -18.86 1.72 5.43
N GLY A 8 -19.79 1.37 4.54
CA GLY A 8 -20.82 2.25 4.03
C GLY A 8 -21.91 2.53 5.07
N ILE A 9 -22.71 3.58 4.83
CA ILE A 9 -23.80 3.99 5.72
C ILE A 9 -24.85 2.87 5.86
N ALA A 10 -25.10 2.13 4.79
CA ALA A 10 -26.02 1.00 4.76
C ALA A 10 -25.43 -0.31 5.34
N GLY A 11 -24.19 -0.28 5.85
CA GLY A 11 -23.52 -1.44 6.42
C GLY A 11 -22.69 -2.29 5.45
N GLY A 12 -22.69 -1.96 4.15
CA GLY A 12 -21.79 -2.58 3.16
C GLY A 12 -20.31 -2.37 3.52
N SER A 13 -19.46 -3.27 3.06
CA SER A 13 -18.03 -3.30 3.36
C SER A 13 -17.18 -3.26 2.08
N ALA A 14 -16.02 -2.60 2.17
CA ALA A 14 -15.06 -2.52 1.09
C ALA A 14 -13.63 -2.70 1.60
N ARG A 15 -12.80 -3.31 0.75
CA ARG A 15 -11.37 -3.54 0.97
C ARG A 15 -10.56 -2.95 -0.17
N LEU A 16 -9.54 -2.20 0.20
CA LEU A 16 -8.60 -1.52 -0.70
C LEU A 16 -7.19 -1.91 -0.29
N LEU A 17 -6.49 -2.64 -1.16
CA LEU A 17 -5.15 -3.14 -0.88
C LEU A 17 -4.13 -2.44 -1.77
N VAL A 18 -3.17 -1.73 -1.18
CA VAL A 18 -2.10 -1.05 -1.91
C VAL A 18 -0.78 -1.81 -1.75
N GLN A 19 -0.20 -2.25 -2.86
CA GLN A 19 1.12 -2.85 -2.90
C GLN A 19 2.21 -1.78 -2.91
N ALA A 20 2.52 -1.24 -1.73
CA ALA A 20 3.61 -0.27 -1.54
C ALA A 20 4.44 -0.57 -0.29
N LEU A 21 5.71 -0.19 -0.32
CA LEU A 21 6.68 -0.29 0.78
C LEU A 21 6.69 0.95 1.67
N ASP A 22 6.22 2.10 1.19
CA ASP A 22 6.16 3.38 1.91
C ASP A 22 4.80 4.04 1.71
N TRP A 23 4.35 4.80 2.70
CA TRP A 23 3.06 5.52 2.66
C TRP A 23 3.00 6.60 1.58
N GLY A 24 4.15 7.17 1.23
CA GLY A 24 4.31 8.16 0.17
C GLY A 24 4.62 7.57 -1.21
N GLN A 25 4.66 6.23 -1.34
CA GLN A 25 4.96 5.56 -2.61
C GLN A 25 3.71 4.97 -3.26
N GLY A 26 3.61 5.13 -4.57
CA GLY A 26 2.51 4.58 -5.35
C GLY A 26 2.73 3.10 -5.63
N GLY A 27 1.63 2.36 -5.73
CA GLY A 27 1.66 0.96 -6.13
C GLY A 27 0.32 0.48 -6.67
N PRO A 28 0.28 -0.74 -7.24
CA PRO A 28 -0.97 -1.39 -7.65
C PRO A 28 -1.99 -1.43 -6.52
N VAL A 29 -3.26 -1.26 -6.89
CA VAL A 29 -4.39 -1.29 -5.95
C VAL A 29 -5.32 -2.44 -6.33
N SER A 30 -5.64 -3.30 -5.37
CA SER A 30 -6.73 -4.27 -5.48
C SER A 30 -7.95 -3.75 -4.71
N PHE A 31 -9.12 -3.87 -5.31
CA PHE A 31 -10.38 -3.40 -4.74
C PHE A 31 -11.41 -4.53 -4.67
N GLN A 32 -12.11 -4.62 -3.55
CA GLN A 32 -13.26 -5.53 -3.35
C GLN A 32 -14.32 -4.78 -2.56
N CYS A 33 -15.60 -4.97 -2.92
CA CYS A 33 -16.71 -4.38 -2.20
C CYS A 33 -17.94 -5.28 -2.37
N ASP A 34 -18.77 -5.37 -1.33
CA ASP A 34 -20.00 -6.17 -1.32
C ASP A 34 -21.28 -5.35 -1.58
N ASP A 35 -21.14 -4.03 -1.75
CA ASP A 35 -22.26 -3.09 -1.95
C ASP A 35 -21.96 -2.14 -3.12
N ASP A 36 -22.83 -2.16 -4.13
CA ASP A 36 -22.64 -1.38 -5.36
C ASP A 36 -22.65 0.14 -5.10
N THR A 37 -23.49 0.59 -4.17
CA THR A 37 -23.60 2.03 -3.84
C THR A 37 -22.31 2.52 -3.21
N LEU A 38 -21.78 1.78 -2.24
CA LEU A 38 -20.49 2.03 -1.62
C LEU A 38 -19.36 1.96 -2.65
N ALA A 39 -19.37 0.98 -3.55
CA ALA A 39 -18.36 0.85 -4.59
C ALA A 39 -18.31 2.08 -5.49
N VAL A 40 -19.47 2.59 -5.94
CA VAL A 40 -19.54 3.82 -6.73
C VAL A 40 -19.02 5.02 -5.94
N ILE A 41 -19.38 5.15 -4.65
CA ILE A 41 -18.89 6.24 -3.79
C ILE A 41 -17.36 6.20 -3.67
N LEU A 42 -16.78 5.01 -3.43
CA LEU A 42 -15.35 4.86 -3.22
C LEU A 42 -14.52 5.10 -4.49
N LEU A 43 -15.06 4.74 -5.65
CA LEU A 43 -14.36 4.81 -6.94
C LEU A 43 -14.61 6.10 -7.72
N SER A 44 -15.57 6.94 -7.30
CA SER A 44 -15.95 8.15 -8.03
C SER A 44 -15.44 9.41 -7.36
N GLY A 45 -14.89 10.32 -8.15
CA GLY A 45 -14.46 11.64 -7.66
C GLY A 45 -13.33 11.59 -6.63
N CYS A 46 -12.52 10.52 -6.65
CA CYS A 46 -11.42 10.33 -5.71
C CYS A 46 -10.50 11.56 -5.72
N ARG A 47 -10.29 12.14 -4.54
CA ARG A 47 -9.52 13.39 -4.39
C ARG A 47 -8.59 13.37 -3.18
N CYS A 48 -7.49 14.07 -3.31
CA CYS A 48 -6.41 14.20 -2.34
C CYS A 48 -5.90 15.64 -2.37
N ASP A 49 -5.59 16.22 -1.21
CA ASP A 49 -5.17 17.63 -1.10
C ASP A 49 -3.88 17.92 -1.88
N ALA A 50 -3.01 16.92 -2.01
CA ALA A 50 -1.71 17.09 -2.65
C ALA A 50 -1.76 17.10 -4.20
N VAL A 51 -2.75 16.45 -4.82
CA VAL A 51 -2.80 16.24 -6.28
C VAL A 51 -4.16 16.51 -6.92
N GLY A 52 -5.18 16.88 -6.14
CA GLY A 52 -6.55 17.01 -6.62
C GLY A 52 -7.15 15.63 -6.92
N PHE A 53 -7.72 15.47 -8.12
CA PHE A 53 -8.33 14.20 -8.52
C PHE A 53 -7.27 13.14 -8.86
N PHE A 54 -7.52 11.89 -8.46
CA PHE A 54 -6.67 10.76 -8.80
C PHE A 54 -7.48 9.54 -9.23
N ASN A 55 -6.85 8.63 -9.98
CA ASN A 55 -7.46 7.35 -10.31
C ASN A 55 -6.98 6.30 -9.30
N LEU A 56 -7.90 5.79 -8.49
CA LEU A 56 -7.62 4.81 -7.45
C LEU A 56 -7.11 3.48 -8.05
N LEU A 57 -7.75 2.97 -9.10
CA LEU A 57 -7.46 1.65 -9.66
C LEU A 57 -6.26 1.65 -10.62
N ALA A 58 -5.85 2.81 -11.13
CA ALA A 58 -4.61 2.94 -11.92
C ALA A 58 -3.34 2.76 -11.07
N GLY A 59 -3.49 2.66 -9.75
CA GLY A 59 -2.39 2.64 -8.80
C GLY A 59 -2.20 4.01 -8.15
N CYS A 60 -2.15 4.05 -6.83
CA CYS A 60 -2.01 5.29 -6.07
C CYS A 60 -1.21 5.10 -4.79
N LYS A 61 -0.93 6.21 -4.10
CA LYS A 61 -0.24 6.18 -2.81
C LYS A 61 -1.23 5.82 -1.68
N PRO A 62 -0.81 5.08 -0.64
CA PRO A 62 -1.59 4.90 0.57
C PRO A 62 -2.10 6.21 1.16
N LEU A 63 -1.25 7.25 1.15
CA LEU A 63 -1.62 8.61 1.57
C LEU A 63 -2.85 9.17 0.83
N TYR A 64 -3.00 8.90 -0.46
CA TYR A 64 -4.12 9.41 -1.25
C TYR A 64 -5.44 8.73 -0.85
N ILE A 65 -5.38 7.43 -0.56
CA ILE A 65 -6.54 6.66 -0.08
C ILE A 65 -6.93 7.12 1.32
N GLU A 66 -5.97 7.29 2.22
CA GLU A 66 -6.21 7.82 3.57
C GLU A 66 -6.98 9.14 3.53
N GLN A 67 -6.47 10.11 2.78
CA GLN A 67 -7.11 11.43 2.67
C GLN A 67 -8.50 11.34 2.04
N TRP A 68 -8.67 10.50 1.02
CA TRP A 68 -9.96 10.29 0.38
C TRP A 68 -11.00 9.68 1.32
N LEU A 69 -10.63 8.63 2.05
CA LEU A 69 -11.52 7.95 3.01
C LEU A 69 -11.85 8.85 4.21
N SER A 70 -10.89 9.62 4.71
CA SER A 70 -11.12 10.66 5.73
C SER A 70 -12.16 11.66 5.26
N TYR A 71 -11.98 12.20 4.06
CA TYR A 71 -12.95 13.14 3.49
C TYR A 71 -14.36 12.55 3.36
N LEU A 72 -14.47 11.31 2.88
CA LEU A 72 -15.77 10.64 2.74
C LEU A 72 -16.44 10.41 4.10
N ALA A 73 -15.68 10.07 5.14
CA ALA A 73 -16.21 9.89 6.49
C ALA A 73 -16.64 11.24 7.10
N GLU A 74 -15.81 12.28 6.99
CA GLU A 74 -16.10 13.62 7.49
C GLU A 74 -17.33 14.24 6.85
N THR A 75 -17.57 13.95 5.57
CA THR A 75 -18.78 14.39 4.85
C THR A 75 -19.97 13.46 4.98
N GLY A 76 -19.86 12.41 5.81
CA GLY A 76 -20.95 11.46 6.06
C GLY A 76 -21.35 10.64 4.84
N ARG A 77 -20.42 10.41 3.90
CA ARG A 77 -20.62 9.57 2.70
C ARG A 77 -20.32 8.10 2.95
N ILE A 78 -19.51 7.80 3.97
CA ILE A 78 -19.29 6.47 4.53
C ILE A 78 -19.44 6.55 6.05
N ALA A 79 -19.68 5.41 6.70
CA ALA A 79 -19.85 5.36 8.15
C ALA A 79 -18.49 5.45 8.85
N THR A 80 -17.56 4.56 8.51
CA THR A 80 -16.23 4.48 9.13
C THR A 80 -15.22 3.92 8.15
N TRP A 81 -13.94 4.13 8.45
CA TRP A 81 -12.85 3.44 7.79
C TRP A 81 -11.70 3.23 8.77
N HIS A 82 -10.83 2.27 8.45
CA HIS A 82 -9.59 2.03 9.17
C HIS A 82 -8.56 1.44 8.22
N TYR A 83 -7.30 1.42 8.65
CA TYR A 83 -6.24 0.77 7.91
C TYR A 83 -5.41 -0.15 8.80
N GLN A 84 -4.81 -1.14 8.16
CA GLN A 84 -3.84 -2.02 8.77
C GLN A 84 -2.62 -2.17 7.87
N ILE A 85 -1.47 -2.26 8.53
CA ILE A 85 -0.18 -2.44 7.89
C ILE A 85 0.10 -3.94 7.86
N GLU A 86 0.07 -4.52 6.67
CA GLU A 86 0.44 -5.92 6.49
C GLU A 86 1.96 -6.07 6.68
N SER A 87 2.34 -7.07 7.46
CA SER A 87 3.73 -7.41 7.78
C SER A 87 4.17 -8.67 7.03
N PRO A 88 5.38 -8.71 6.47
CA PRO A 88 5.97 -9.94 5.93
C PRO A 88 6.05 -11.10 6.92
N SER A 89 5.90 -10.85 8.23
CA SER A 89 5.85 -11.88 9.26
C SER A 89 4.48 -12.53 9.43
N GLN A 90 3.42 -12.00 8.83
CA GLN A 90 2.08 -12.57 8.92
C GLN A 90 1.97 -13.83 8.05
N PRO A 91 1.18 -14.83 8.48
CA PRO A 91 0.82 -15.96 7.62
C PRO A 91 0.21 -15.48 6.29
N ASP A 92 0.53 -16.18 5.21
CA ASP A 92 0.05 -15.93 3.84
C ASP A 92 0.32 -14.52 3.28
N TYR A 93 1.21 -13.73 3.91
CA TYR A 93 1.56 -12.39 3.43
C TYR A 93 2.03 -12.42 1.99
N LEU A 94 2.89 -13.38 1.63
CA LEU A 94 3.42 -13.50 0.27
C LEU A 94 2.29 -13.77 -0.74
N THR A 95 1.32 -14.60 -0.38
CA THR A 95 0.14 -14.87 -1.21
C THR A 95 -0.68 -13.61 -1.42
N ARG A 96 -1.03 -12.90 -0.34
CA ARG A 96 -1.78 -11.63 -0.42
C ARG A 96 -1.01 -10.51 -1.14
N ALA A 97 0.32 -10.53 -1.03
CA ALA A 97 1.20 -9.59 -1.71
C ALA A 97 1.34 -9.87 -3.22
N GLY A 98 0.78 -10.99 -3.73
CA GLY A 98 1.02 -11.42 -5.11
C GLY A 98 2.47 -11.88 -5.33
N LEU A 99 3.13 -12.35 -4.27
CA LEU A 99 4.53 -12.81 -4.23
C LEU A 99 4.69 -14.30 -3.86
N ALA A 100 3.62 -15.10 -3.80
CA ALA A 100 3.70 -16.55 -3.54
C ALA A 100 4.30 -17.37 -4.70
N ASP A 101 5.25 -16.81 -5.45
CA ASP A 101 5.96 -17.47 -6.53
C ASP A 101 7.38 -17.80 -6.05
N ASP A 102 7.75 -19.08 -6.10
CA ASP A 102 9.02 -19.57 -5.56
C ASP A 102 10.23 -18.97 -6.29
N GLU A 103 10.14 -18.75 -7.61
CA GLU A 103 11.22 -18.16 -8.40
C GLU A 103 11.39 -16.67 -8.07
N LEU A 104 10.27 -15.97 -7.92
CA LEU A 104 10.26 -14.54 -7.57
C LEU A 104 10.75 -14.31 -6.13
N ASN A 105 10.40 -15.21 -5.20
CA ASN A 105 10.91 -15.19 -3.83
C ASN A 105 12.41 -15.47 -3.78
N LEU A 106 12.91 -16.41 -4.57
CA LEU A 106 14.33 -16.67 -4.70
C LEU A 106 15.08 -15.43 -5.23
N LEU A 107 14.53 -14.78 -6.26
CA LEU A 107 15.11 -13.58 -6.84
C LEU A 107 15.12 -12.41 -5.84
N LEU A 108 14.03 -12.17 -5.13
CA LEU A 108 13.98 -11.17 -4.05
C LEU A 108 15.00 -11.47 -2.96
N GLY A 109 15.15 -12.73 -2.57
CA GLY A 109 16.18 -13.16 -1.61
C GLY A 109 17.60 -12.81 -2.06
N LYS A 110 17.92 -13.06 -3.33
CA LYS A 110 19.22 -12.67 -3.93
C LYS A 110 19.40 -11.16 -3.97
N ILE A 111 18.37 -10.40 -4.31
CA ILE A 111 18.43 -8.93 -4.34
C ILE A 111 18.69 -8.38 -2.94
N TYR A 112 18.03 -8.92 -1.90
CA TYR A 112 18.32 -8.52 -0.52
C TYR A 112 19.77 -8.77 -0.12
N GLN A 113 20.34 -9.91 -0.53
CA GLN A 113 21.74 -10.24 -0.27
C GLN A 113 22.70 -9.29 -1.00
N VAL A 114 22.52 -9.09 -2.30
CA VAL A 114 23.39 -8.24 -3.12
C VAL A 114 23.30 -6.77 -2.72
N ALA A 115 22.09 -6.28 -2.41
CA ALA A 115 21.88 -4.90 -1.97
C ALA A 115 22.24 -4.67 -0.49
N GLY A 116 22.64 -5.71 0.24
CA GLY A 116 23.09 -5.62 1.63
C GLY A 116 22.00 -5.24 2.63
N PHE A 117 20.74 -5.60 2.37
CA PHE A 117 19.64 -5.31 3.30
C PHE A 117 19.68 -6.25 4.51
N ASN A 118 19.92 -5.69 5.69
CA ASN A 118 19.78 -6.43 6.95
C ASN A 118 18.29 -6.58 7.32
N ARG A 119 17.87 -7.81 7.65
CA ARG A 119 16.48 -8.14 8.05
C ARG A 119 15.98 -7.31 9.23
N LEU A 120 16.83 -6.98 10.20
CA LEU A 120 16.48 -6.12 11.33
C LEU A 120 16.23 -4.66 10.89
N GLN A 121 17.05 -4.15 9.99
CA GLN A 121 16.89 -2.79 9.44
C GLN A 121 15.61 -2.67 8.62
N LEU A 122 15.36 -3.66 7.75
CA LEU A 122 14.10 -3.77 7.00
C LEU A 122 12.89 -3.78 7.94
N ASN A 123 12.88 -4.63 8.97
CA ASN A 123 11.77 -4.69 9.91
C ASN A 123 11.55 -3.37 10.66
N ARG A 124 12.63 -2.69 11.08
CA ARG A 124 12.55 -1.37 11.72
C ARG A 124 11.99 -0.31 10.79
N TYR A 125 12.42 -0.30 9.53
CA TYR A 125 11.92 0.62 8.52
C TYR A 125 10.43 0.36 8.26
N LEU A 126 10.07 -0.89 8.00
CA LEU A 126 8.70 -1.32 7.73
C LEU A 126 7.73 -1.00 8.88
N LYS A 127 8.21 -0.89 10.13
CA LYS A 127 7.41 -0.48 11.29
C LYS A 127 7.14 1.03 11.34
N ASN A 128 8.06 1.86 10.83
CA ASN A 128 7.98 3.32 10.90
C ASN A 128 7.58 3.98 9.56
N ARG A 129 7.40 3.19 8.50
CA ARG A 129 7.16 3.61 7.12
C ARG A 129 5.96 4.53 6.86
N THR A 130 5.09 4.71 7.85
CA THR A 130 3.90 5.56 7.77
C THR A 130 4.07 6.94 8.37
N ASN A 131 5.17 7.18 9.07
CA ASN A 131 5.44 8.46 9.73
C ASN A 131 6.67 9.13 9.08
N PRO A 132 6.46 10.08 8.14
CA PRO A 132 7.54 10.78 7.45
C PRO A 132 8.54 11.45 8.41
N THR A 133 8.05 12.00 9.54
CA THR A 133 8.89 12.64 10.56
C THR A 133 9.79 11.63 11.27
N SER A 134 9.25 10.44 11.57
CA SER A 134 10.03 9.33 12.14
C SER A 134 11.08 8.81 11.15
N LEU A 135 10.74 8.75 9.86
CA LEU A 135 11.69 8.34 8.83
C LEU A 135 12.83 9.35 8.66
N ALA A 136 12.51 10.64 8.57
CA ALA A 136 13.48 11.71 8.38
C ALA A 136 14.45 11.89 9.56
N THR A 137 14.06 11.48 10.77
CA THR A 137 14.91 11.58 11.98
C THR A 137 15.75 10.33 12.23
N ARG A 138 15.37 9.16 11.70
CA ARG A 138 16.01 7.87 12.00
C ARG A 138 16.88 7.32 10.87
N TYR A 139 16.70 7.81 9.66
CA TYR A 139 17.38 7.33 8.46
C TYR A 139 17.97 8.50 7.69
N ASP A 140 19.16 8.30 7.12
CA ASP A 140 19.71 9.30 6.21
C ASP A 140 19.06 9.23 4.82
N GLN A 141 19.33 10.22 3.97
CA GLN A 141 18.74 10.31 2.65
C GLN A 141 19.13 9.15 1.72
N LYS A 142 20.34 8.60 1.86
CA LYS A 142 20.83 7.49 1.04
C LYS A 142 20.15 6.18 1.42
N GLU A 143 19.96 5.93 2.71
CA GLU A 143 19.23 4.78 3.22
C GLU A 143 17.77 4.81 2.78
N LEU A 144 17.11 5.96 2.91
CA LEU A 144 15.73 6.14 2.44
C LEU A 144 15.63 5.86 0.93
N GLU A 145 16.55 6.40 0.13
CA GLU A 145 16.56 6.14 -1.31
C GLU A 145 16.75 4.65 -1.64
N ARG A 146 17.59 3.95 -0.86
CA ARG A 146 17.77 2.50 -1.02
C ARG A 146 16.47 1.74 -0.78
N TYR A 147 15.69 2.09 0.24
CA TYR A 147 14.35 1.50 0.45
C TYR A 147 13.39 1.85 -0.69
N ARG A 148 13.47 3.06 -1.25
CA ARG A 148 12.64 3.43 -2.41
C ARG A 148 12.97 2.58 -3.64
N GLN A 149 14.24 2.38 -3.94
CA GLN A 149 14.69 1.52 -5.03
C GLN A 149 14.22 0.07 -4.82
N LEU A 150 14.24 -0.42 -3.58
CA LEU A 150 13.71 -1.73 -3.28
C LEU A 150 12.21 -1.85 -3.59
N ASN A 151 11.41 -0.81 -3.27
CA ASN A 151 10.01 -0.77 -3.67
C ASN A 151 9.85 -0.89 -5.20
N GLU A 152 10.63 -0.12 -5.97
CA GLU A 152 10.58 -0.17 -7.43
C GLU A 152 10.94 -1.55 -8.00
N VAL A 153 11.93 -2.22 -7.40
CA VAL A 153 12.26 -3.61 -7.76
C VAL A 153 11.07 -4.53 -7.50
N ILE A 154 10.48 -4.48 -6.31
CA ILE A 154 9.31 -5.32 -5.96
C ILE A 154 8.16 -5.06 -6.94
N LEU A 155 7.86 -3.80 -7.24
CA LEU A 155 6.81 -3.42 -8.19
C LEU A 155 7.10 -3.90 -9.61
N THR A 156 8.36 -3.83 -10.05
CA THR A 156 8.77 -4.32 -11.37
C THR A 156 8.59 -5.83 -11.47
N LEU A 157 9.00 -6.57 -10.45
CA LEU A 157 8.83 -8.01 -10.39
C LEU A 157 7.34 -8.41 -10.40
N LEU A 158 6.50 -7.69 -9.66
CA LEU A 158 5.05 -7.91 -9.66
C LEU A 158 4.44 -7.68 -11.06
N ARG A 159 4.86 -6.63 -11.77
CA ARG A 159 4.39 -6.35 -13.14
C ARG A 159 4.80 -7.43 -14.15
N LEU A 160 5.97 -8.05 -13.95
CA LEU A 160 6.41 -9.16 -14.81
C LEU A 160 5.63 -10.45 -14.54
N ARG A 161 5.16 -10.63 -13.30
CA ARG A 161 4.35 -11.80 -12.91
C ARG A 161 2.92 -11.72 -13.42
N THR A 162 2.28 -10.55 -13.38
CA THR A 162 0.89 -10.40 -13.82
C THR A 162 0.86 -10.30 -15.35
N PRO A 163 0.32 -11.30 -16.08
CA PRO A 163 0.17 -11.16 -17.52
C PRO A 163 -0.77 -9.99 -17.82
N ARG A 164 -0.41 -9.18 -18.81
CA ARG A 164 -1.30 -8.16 -19.39
C ARG A 164 -2.47 -8.80 -20.10
#